data_AF-T1AG61-F1
#
_entry.id   AF-T1AG61-F1
#
_cell.length_a   1.000
_cell.length_b   1.000
_cell.length_c   1.000
_cell.angle_alpha   90.00
_cell.angle_beta   90.00
_cell.angle_gamma   90.00
#
_symmetry.space_group_name_H-M   'P 1'
#
loop_
_entity.id
_entity.type
_entity.pdbx_description
1 polymer ?
#
loop_
_entity_poly.entity_id
_entity_poly.type
_entity_poly.pdbx_seq_one_letter_code
_entity_poly.pdbx_strand_id
1 'polypeptide(L)'
;MGPIDNTMSGATVSLAASAPEGSEGRFPLFEEVRDQALVAELEAGDALYLPKLWWHRVQSSAPFNGLVNFWWDAFSSGPDAPYTALLLAMISIAERPPAERQAWKAFFEHFVFRTKGHPLRHLPPGRHGLLGPLKPNNYARIRARIMHMLRAG
;
A
#
# COMPACT_ATOMS: atom_id res chain seq x y z
N MET A 1 -11.01 10.52 1.19
CA MET A 1 -10.04 9.71 1.97
C MET A 1 -9.84 10.36 3.32
N GLY A 2 -9.78 9.59 4.41
CA GLY A 2 -9.47 10.09 5.75
C GLY A 2 -7.97 10.24 6.00
N PRO A 3 -7.57 10.72 7.19
CA PRO A 3 -6.16 10.75 7.60
C PRO A 3 -5.56 9.34 7.62
N ILE A 4 -4.26 9.23 7.32
CA ILE A 4 -3.56 7.93 7.28
C ILE A 4 -3.17 7.41 8.67
N ASP A 5 -3.14 8.30 9.66
CA ASP A 5 -2.65 8.09 11.02
C ASP A 5 -3.75 8.11 12.10
N ASN A 6 -4.96 8.60 11.75
CA ASN A 6 -6.11 8.62 12.65
C ASN A 6 -7.20 7.64 12.18
N THR A 7 -7.04 6.37 12.54
CA THR A 7 -7.93 5.27 12.12
C THR A 7 -8.08 4.23 13.23
N MET A 8 -9.23 3.53 13.28
CA MET A 8 -9.47 2.52 14.32
C MET A 8 -8.59 1.27 14.18
N SER A 9 -8.13 0.94 12.97
CA SER A 9 -7.44 -0.32 12.63
C SER A 9 -6.10 -0.14 11.92
N GLY A 10 -5.58 1.10 11.87
CA GLY A 10 -4.30 1.44 11.23
C GLY A 10 -4.38 1.66 9.71
N ALA A 11 -5.43 1.19 9.03
CA ALA A 11 -5.64 1.43 7.60
C ALA A 11 -6.50 2.68 7.37
N THR A 12 -6.14 3.47 6.36
CA THR A 12 -6.88 4.67 5.95
C THR A 12 -8.34 4.32 5.62
N VAL A 13 -9.28 5.09 6.16
CA VAL A 13 -10.72 4.89 5.96
C VAL A 13 -11.29 5.85 4.90
N SER A 14 -12.37 5.44 4.24
CA SER A 14 -13.08 6.30 3.29
C SER A 14 -14.08 7.18 4.02
N LEU A 15 -13.86 8.49 4.02
CA LEU A 15 -14.84 9.46 4.53
C LEU A 15 -16.07 9.59 3.61
N ALA A 16 -15.89 9.37 2.31
CA ALA A 16 -16.96 9.51 1.31
C ALA A 16 -17.92 8.33 1.35
N ALA A 17 -17.39 7.10 1.41
CA ALA A 17 -18.22 5.89 1.46
C ALA A 17 -18.98 5.73 2.79
N SER A 18 -18.57 6.46 3.83
CA SER A 18 -19.22 6.50 5.15
C SER A 18 -19.95 7.81 5.41
N ALA A 19 -20.10 8.67 4.41
CA ALA A 19 -20.80 9.94 4.56
C ALA A 19 -22.30 9.70 4.79
N PRO A 20 -22.96 10.52 5.64
CA PRO A 20 -24.40 10.46 5.79
C PRO A 20 -25.11 10.89 4.50
N GLU A 21 -26.34 10.40 4.34
CA GLU A 21 -27.27 10.90 3.31
C GLU A 21 -27.41 12.43 3.40
N GLY A 22 -27.50 13.12 2.26
CA GLY A 22 -27.47 14.59 2.24
C GLY A 22 -26.07 15.21 2.12
N SER A 23 -25.02 14.41 1.90
CA SER A 23 -23.64 14.89 1.68
C SER A 23 -23.29 15.10 0.20
N GLU A 24 -24.29 15.26 -0.67
CA GLU A 24 -24.09 15.40 -2.12
C GLU A 24 -23.19 16.60 -2.43
N GLY A 25 -22.27 16.43 -3.39
CA GLY A 25 -21.32 17.47 -3.78
C GLY A 25 -20.12 17.65 -2.84
N ARG A 26 -20.10 17.03 -1.65
CA ARG A 26 -18.92 17.07 -0.75
C ARG A 26 -17.73 16.27 -1.27
N PHE A 27 -17.98 15.20 -2.04
CA PHE A 27 -16.96 14.29 -2.54
C PHE A 27 -17.12 14.06 -4.06
N PRO A 28 -16.91 15.08 -4.91
CA PRO A 28 -17.17 14.98 -6.35
C PRO A 28 -16.39 13.85 -7.04
N LEU A 29 -15.12 13.66 -6.67
CA LEU A 29 -14.29 12.57 -7.21
C LEU A 29 -14.78 11.17 -6.79
N PHE A 30 -15.50 11.06 -5.68
CA PHE A 30 -16.09 9.78 -5.26
C PHE A 30 -17.34 9.49 -6.10
N GLU A 31 -18.19 10.50 -6.35
CA GLU A 31 -19.38 10.34 -7.19
C GLU A 31 -19.02 9.93 -8.63
N GLU A 32 -17.92 10.44 -9.19
CA GLU A 32 -17.42 10.07 -10.53
C GLU A 32 -17.11 8.57 -10.67
N VAL A 33 -16.79 7.88 -9.58
CA VAL A 33 -16.38 6.47 -9.58
C VAL A 33 -17.31 5.57 -8.76
N ARG A 34 -18.38 6.12 -8.20
CA ARG A 34 -19.27 5.41 -7.26
C ARG A 34 -19.89 4.17 -7.89
N ASP A 35 -20.27 4.27 -9.15
CA ASP A 35 -20.91 3.20 -9.92
C ASP A 35 -19.91 2.14 -10.41
N GLN A 36 -18.61 2.31 -10.17
CA GLN A 36 -17.58 1.30 -10.46
C GLN A 36 -17.35 0.33 -9.29
N ALA A 37 -18.10 0.50 -8.19
CA ALA A 37 -18.00 -0.38 -7.03
C ALA A 37 -18.46 -1.79 -7.37
N LEU A 38 -17.66 -2.78 -6.96
CA LEU A 38 -18.08 -4.18 -6.98
C LEU A 38 -18.84 -4.48 -5.69
N VAL A 39 -20.07 -5.00 -5.84
CA VAL A 39 -20.95 -5.36 -4.72
C VAL A 39 -21.13 -6.87 -4.69
N ALA A 40 -20.96 -7.45 -3.51
CA ALA A 40 -21.22 -8.86 -3.25
C ALA A 40 -22.05 -8.98 -1.97
N GLU A 41 -23.11 -9.78 -2.02
CA GLU A 41 -23.86 -10.23 -0.85
C GLU A 41 -23.32 -11.60 -0.44
N LEU A 42 -23.03 -11.77 0.86
CA LEU A 42 -22.45 -13.00 1.40
C LEU A 42 -23.48 -13.71 2.27
N GLU A 43 -23.74 -14.98 1.96
CA GLU A 43 -24.55 -15.86 2.79
C GLU A 43 -23.69 -16.60 3.84
N ALA A 44 -24.35 -17.31 4.76
CA ALA A 44 -23.67 -18.07 5.79
C ALA A 44 -22.82 -19.19 5.17
N GLY A 45 -21.50 -19.12 5.39
CA GLY A 45 -20.53 -20.08 4.87
C GLY A 45 -19.75 -19.58 3.65
N ASP A 46 -20.17 -18.46 3.05
CA ASP A 46 -19.43 -17.84 1.96
C ASP A 46 -18.10 -17.25 2.42
N ALA A 47 -17.12 -17.24 1.52
CA ALA A 47 -15.82 -16.66 1.74
C ALA A 47 -15.47 -15.69 0.61
N LEU A 48 -14.97 -14.51 0.99
CA LEU A 48 -14.49 -13.50 0.06
C LEU A 48 -12.99 -13.32 0.23
N TYR A 49 -12.25 -13.43 -0.88
CA TYR A 49 -10.84 -13.03 -0.92
C TYR A 49 -10.73 -11.55 -1.29
N LEU A 50 -10.17 -10.76 -0.39
CA LEU A 50 -9.89 -9.34 -0.62
C LEU A 50 -8.39 -9.13 -0.83
N PRO A 51 -7.94 -8.74 -2.03
CA PRO A 51 -6.54 -8.41 -2.25
C PRO A 51 -6.10 -7.23 -1.36
N LYS A 52 -4.80 -7.17 -1.05
CA LYS A 52 -4.24 -6.05 -0.28
C LYS A 52 -4.51 -4.71 -0.97
N LEU A 53 -4.72 -3.68 -0.16
CA LEU A 53 -5.01 -2.30 -0.59
C LEU A 53 -6.37 -2.09 -1.29
N TRP A 54 -7.23 -3.11 -1.38
CA TRP A 54 -8.59 -2.95 -1.87
C TRP A 54 -9.47 -2.24 -0.83
N TRP A 55 -10.07 -1.14 -1.28
CA TRP A 55 -11.10 -0.43 -0.54
C TRP A 55 -12.36 -1.28 -0.49
N HIS A 56 -12.90 -1.49 0.71
CA HIS A 56 -14.13 -2.24 0.90
C HIS A 56 -14.93 -1.65 2.05
N ARG A 57 -16.26 -1.71 1.92
CA ARG A 57 -17.22 -1.38 2.96
C ARG A 57 -18.05 -2.62 3.22
N VAL A 58 -18.22 -2.97 4.49
CA VAL A 58 -19.06 -4.08 4.92
C VAL A 58 -20.30 -3.49 5.58
N GLN A 59 -21.46 -4.03 5.22
CA GLN A 59 -22.73 -3.66 5.83
C GLN A 59 -23.48 -4.94 6.23
N SER A 60 -23.93 -4.96 7.48
CA SER A 60 -24.82 -5.98 8.02
C SER A 60 -26.22 -5.82 7.44
N SER A 61 -26.81 -6.90 6.91
CA SER A 61 -28.17 -6.91 6.37
C SER A 61 -29.22 -7.47 7.34
N ALA A 62 -28.79 -8.24 8.35
CA ALA A 62 -29.65 -8.81 9.39
C ALA A 62 -29.41 -8.16 10.77
N PRO A 63 -30.32 -8.34 11.75
CA PRO A 63 -30.09 -7.91 13.13
C PRO A 63 -28.87 -8.56 13.80
N PHE A 64 -28.46 -9.74 13.33
CA PHE A 64 -27.28 -10.46 13.80
C PHE A 64 -26.48 -11.00 12.62
N ASN A 65 -25.16 -10.74 12.61
CA ASN A 65 -24.23 -11.20 11.58
C ASN A 65 -22.92 -11.59 12.27
N GLY A 66 -22.27 -12.66 11.80
CA GLY A 66 -20.97 -13.09 12.28
C GLY A 66 -19.99 -13.22 11.12
N LEU A 67 -18.78 -12.67 11.27
CA LEU A 67 -17.72 -12.77 10.28
C LEU A 67 -16.39 -13.04 10.98
N VAL A 68 -15.58 -13.91 10.37
CA VAL A 68 -14.21 -14.18 10.78
C VAL A 68 -13.30 -13.89 9.60
N ASN A 69 -12.27 -13.08 9.81
CA ASN A 69 -11.29 -12.75 8.78
C ASN A 69 -9.90 -13.30 9.15
N PHE A 70 -9.17 -13.76 8.14
CA PHE A 70 -7.78 -14.17 8.26
C PHE A 70 -6.89 -13.18 7.51
N TRP A 71 -5.83 -12.71 8.16
CA TRP A 71 -4.85 -11.80 7.55
C TRP A 71 -3.49 -12.49 7.49
N TRP A 72 -2.86 -12.44 6.33
CA TRP A 72 -1.52 -12.98 6.16
C TRP A 72 -0.74 -12.20 5.09
N ASP A 73 0.58 -12.33 5.11
CA ASP A 73 1.45 -11.81 4.06
C ASP A 73 2.24 -12.94 3.41
N ALA A 74 1.67 -13.52 2.36
CA ALA A 74 2.32 -14.58 1.58
C ALA A 74 3.58 -14.09 0.82
N PHE A 75 3.78 -12.78 0.69
CA PHE A 75 4.84 -12.19 -0.14
C PHE A 75 5.89 -11.45 0.69
N SER A 76 5.79 -11.49 2.02
CA SER A 76 6.78 -10.86 2.90
C SER A 76 8.17 -11.47 2.68
N SER A 77 9.13 -10.59 2.39
CA SER A 77 10.55 -10.95 2.34
C SER A 77 11.24 -10.79 3.70
N GLY A 78 10.58 -10.18 4.68
CA GLY A 78 11.07 -9.92 6.03
C GLY A 78 10.11 -9.02 6.84
N PRO A 79 10.46 -8.66 8.08
CA PRO A 79 9.55 -7.99 9.01
C PRO A 79 9.15 -6.55 8.66
N ASP A 80 9.85 -5.86 7.77
CA ASP A 80 9.56 -4.46 7.47
C ASP A 80 8.34 -4.32 6.53
N ALA A 81 7.36 -3.49 6.92
CA ALA A 81 6.10 -3.30 6.19
C ALA A 81 6.20 -2.20 5.12
N PRO A 82 5.48 -2.30 3.99
CA PRO A 82 5.43 -1.24 2.97
C PRO A 82 5.02 0.15 3.50
N TYR A 83 4.18 0.19 4.54
CA TYR A 83 3.76 1.44 5.17
C TYR A 83 4.93 2.23 5.78
N THR A 84 5.93 1.55 6.35
CA THR A 84 7.13 2.22 6.86
C THR A 84 7.91 2.91 5.75
N ALA A 85 7.96 2.32 4.55
CA ALA A 85 8.59 2.94 3.39
C ALA A 85 7.82 4.17 2.92
N LEU A 86 6.48 4.15 2.96
CA LEU A 86 5.63 5.30 2.67
C LEU A 86 5.92 6.47 3.62
N LEU A 87 5.93 6.23 4.93
CA LEU A 87 6.19 7.27 5.93
C LEU A 87 7.58 7.90 5.76
N LEU A 88 8.61 7.08 5.53
CA LEU A 88 9.97 7.58 5.29
C LEU A 88 10.04 8.40 3.98
N ALA A 89 9.34 7.98 2.92
CA ALA A 89 9.25 8.74 1.68
C ALA A 89 8.53 10.08 1.86
N MET A 90 7.50 10.17 2.70
CA MET A 90 6.81 11.42 2.99
C MET A 90 7.78 12.46 3.56
N ILE A 91 8.54 12.10 4.59
CA ILE A 91 9.45 13.06 5.25
C ILE A 91 10.72 13.37 4.43
N SER A 92 11.09 12.51 3.47
CA SER A 92 12.32 12.68 2.69
C SER A 92 12.10 13.23 1.27
N ILE A 93 10.89 13.11 0.72
CA ILE A 93 10.56 13.45 -0.67
C ILE A 93 9.41 14.44 -0.78
N ALA A 94 8.35 14.36 0.06
CA ALA A 94 7.10 15.09 -0.20
C ALA A 94 7.24 16.62 -0.23
N GLU A 95 8.17 17.17 0.56
CA GLU A 95 8.45 18.61 0.66
C GLU A 95 9.57 19.10 -0.28
N ARG A 96 10.11 18.22 -1.14
CA ARG A 96 11.13 18.62 -2.12
C ARG A 96 10.53 19.46 -3.27
N PRO A 97 11.35 20.28 -3.96
CA PRO A 97 10.91 20.99 -5.15
C PRO A 97 10.23 20.07 -6.18
N PRO A 98 9.22 20.54 -6.94
CA PRO A 98 8.48 19.71 -7.88
C PRO A 98 9.36 18.90 -8.85
N ALA A 99 10.42 19.51 -9.37
CA ALA A 99 11.36 18.83 -10.28
C ALA A 99 12.05 17.63 -9.62
N GLU A 100 12.49 17.77 -8.37
CA GLU A 100 13.10 16.66 -7.62
C GLU A 100 12.09 15.56 -7.30
N ARG A 101 10.85 15.92 -6.95
CA ARG A 101 9.78 14.92 -6.72
C ARG A 101 9.50 14.09 -7.97
N GLN A 102 9.49 14.72 -9.14
CA GLN A 102 9.32 13.98 -10.41
C GLN A 102 10.52 13.08 -10.72
N ALA A 103 11.75 13.54 -10.46
CA ALA A 103 12.94 12.71 -10.61
C ALA A 103 12.92 11.49 -9.67
N TRP A 104 12.55 11.68 -8.40
CA TRP A 104 12.41 10.58 -7.43
C TRP A 104 11.28 9.62 -7.81
N LYS A 105 10.15 10.12 -8.32
CA LYS A 105 9.08 9.27 -8.85
C LYS A 105 9.60 8.35 -9.95
N ALA A 106 10.38 8.87 -10.90
CA ALA A 106 10.99 8.05 -11.95
C ALA A 106 12.00 7.03 -11.40
N PHE A 107 12.76 7.38 -10.36
CA PHE A 107 13.65 6.45 -9.66
C PHE A 107 12.88 5.31 -8.97
N PHE A 108 11.79 5.61 -8.26
CA PHE A 108 10.93 4.60 -7.62
C PHE A 108 10.28 3.69 -8.66
N GLU A 109 9.80 4.27 -9.77
CA GLU A 109 9.26 3.52 -10.90
C GLU A 109 10.27 2.51 -11.42
N HIS A 110 11.53 2.93 -11.59
CA HIS A 110 12.58 2.06 -12.09
C HIS A 110 13.00 1.01 -11.06
N PHE A 111 13.36 1.40 -9.83
CA PHE A 111 14.03 0.50 -8.87
C PHE A 111 13.07 -0.26 -7.93
N VAL A 112 11.92 0.31 -7.58
CA VAL A 112 10.97 -0.23 -6.61
C VAL A 112 9.80 -0.91 -7.31
N PHE A 113 9.05 -0.18 -8.14
CA PHE A 113 7.84 -0.70 -8.78
C PHE A 113 8.16 -1.64 -9.94
N ARG A 114 9.27 -1.41 -10.65
CA ARG A 114 9.81 -2.31 -11.69
C ARG A 114 8.75 -2.75 -12.72
N THR A 115 7.81 -1.87 -13.05
CA THR A 115 6.70 -2.15 -13.99
C THR A 115 7.20 -2.54 -15.39
N LYS A 116 8.44 -2.16 -15.73
CA LYS A 116 9.13 -2.48 -16.99
C LYS A 116 10.13 -3.64 -16.88
N GLY A 117 10.08 -4.40 -15.78
CA GLY A 117 10.97 -5.53 -15.49
C GLY A 117 12.22 -5.15 -14.68
N HIS A 118 13.16 -6.08 -14.56
CA HIS A 118 14.36 -5.91 -13.73
C HIS A 118 15.29 -4.78 -14.26
N PRO A 119 15.66 -3.77 -13.44
CA PRO A 119 16.47 -2.62 -13.86
C PRO A 119 17.79 -3.00 -14.57
N LEU A 120 18.45 -4.03 -14.05
CA LEU A 120 19.75 -4.49 -14.53
C LEU A 120 19.65 -5.71 -15.46
N ARG A 121 18.52 -5.91 -16.15
CA ARG A 121 18.31 -7.05 -17.05
C ARG A 121 19.33 -7.18 -18.18
N HIS A 122 20.02 -6.09 -18.53
CA HIS A 122 21.08 -6.06 -19.52
C HIS A 122 22.43 -6.57 -18.97
N LEU A 123 22.54 -6.80 -17.66
CA LEU A 123 23.74 -7.34 -17.00
C LEU A 123 23.52 -8.80 -16.58
N PRO A 124 24.60 -9.62 -16.53
CA PRO A 124 24.53 -10.95 -15.94
C PRO A 124 24.03 -10.92 -14.48
N PRO A 125 23.28 -11.95 -14.01
CA PRO A 125 22.72 -11.98 -12.65
C PRO A 125 23.72 -11.73 -11.52
N GLY A 126 24.95 -12.24 -11.67
CA GLY A 126 26.04 -12.03 -10.70
C GLY A 126 26.49 -10.57 -10.53
N ARG A 127 26.08 -9.66 -11.42
CA ARG A 127 26.38 -8.22 -11.37
C ARG A 127 25.21 -7.35 -10.90
N HIS A 128 24.11 -7.96 -10.42
CA HIS A 128 22.93 -7.20 -9.99
C HIS A 128 23.08 -6.54 -8.61
N GLY A 129 24.06 -6.98 -7.80
CA GLY A 129 24.36 -6.37 -6.50
C GLY A 129 23.15 -6.31 -5.57
N LEU A 130 22.83 -5.11 -5.07
CA LEU A 130 21.66 -4.88 -4.19
C LEU A 130 20.32 -5.14 -4.87
N LEU A 131 20.26 -5.11 -6.19
CA LEU A 131 19.02 -5.35 -6.94
C LEU A 131 18.78 -6.85 -7.23
N GLY A 132 19.76 -7.72 -6.93
CA GLY A 132 19.58 -9.17 -6.99
C GLY A 132 18.55 -9.70 -5.97
N PRO A 133 18.27 -11.01 -5.96
CA PRO A 133 17.26 -11.62 -5.09
C PRO A 133 17.42 -11.22 -3.61
N LEU A 134 16.32 -10.91 -2.92
CA LEU A 134 16.35 -10.51 -1.51
C LEU A 134 16.81 -11.64 -0.59
N LYS A 135 16.35 -12.87 -0.85
CA LYS A 135 16.72 -14.07 -0.09
C LYS A 135 17.97 -14.73 -0.69
N PRO A 136 18.84 -15.36 0.13
CA PRO A 136 18.74 -15.40 1.60
C PRO A 136 19.32 -14.15 2.30
N ASN A 137 20.27 -13.43 1.68
CA ASN A 137 21.13 -12.50 2.41
C ASN A 137 20.94 -11.01 2.10
N ASN A 138 20.40 -10.64 0.94
CA ASN A 138 20.34 -9.24 0.51
C ASN A 138 19.36 -8.41 1.36
N TYR A 139 18.26 -8.99 1.82
CA TYR A 139 17.31 -8.31 2.70
C TYR A 139 18.00 -7.77 3.97
N ALA A 140 18.70 -8.64 4.71
CA ALA A 140 19.41 -8.26 5.93
C ALA A 140 20.49 -7.20 5.67
N ARG A 141 21.24 -7.34 4.57
CA ARG A 141 22.29 -6.38 4.17
C ARG A 141 21.73 -4.99 3.86
N ILE A 142 20.65 -4.92 3.08
CA ILE A 142 19.98 -3.65 2.74
C ILE A 142 19.43 -3.02 4.02
N ARG A 143 18.74 -3.80 4.85
CA ARG A 143 18.17 -3.31 6.11
C ARG A 143 19.24 -2.76 7.05
N ALA A 144 20.34 -3.47 7.25
CA ALA A 144 21.45 -3.01 8.08
C ALA A 144 22.03 -1.67 7.58
N ARG A 145 22.20 -1.54 6.26
CA ARG A 145 22.66 -0.28 5.65
C ARG A 145 21.68 0.87 5.89
N ILE A 146 20.38 0.65 5.71
CA ILE A 146 19.34 1.65 5.98
C ILE A 146 19.38 2.06 7.46
N MET A 147 19.39 1.10 8.38
CA MET A 147 19.42 1.39 9.82
C MET A 147 20.68 2.17 10.24
N HIS A 148 21.83 1.90 9.63
CA HIS A 148 23.05 2.68 9.87
C HIS A 148 22.89 4.13 9.41
N MET A 149 22.37 4.37 8.20
CA MET A 149 22.15 5.71 7.67
C MET A 149 21.14 6.52 8.51
N LEU A 150 20.08 5.87 9.00
CA LEU A 150 19.07 6.53 9.83
C LEU A 150 19.54 6.86 11.25
N ARG A 151 20.57 6.18 11.75
CA ARG A 151 21.15 6.44 13.09
C ARG A 151 22.28 7.46 13.08
N ALA A 152 22.91 7.67 11.93
CA ALA A 152 24.06 8.55 11.78
C ALA A 152 23.67 10.00 11.46
N GLY A 153 22.37 10.29 11.34
CA GLY A 153 21.82 11.64 11.17
C GLY A 153 21.51 12.33 12.48
#